data_AF-A0A8T9DDQ0-F1
#
_entry.id   AF-A0A8T9DDQ0-F1
#
_cell.length_a   1.000
_cell.length_b   1.000
_cell.length_c   1.000
_cell.angle_alpha   90.00
_cell.angle_beta   90.00
_cell.angle_gamma   90.00
#
_symmetry.space_group_name_H-M   'P 1'
#
loop_
_entity.id
_entity.type
_entity.pdbx_description
1 polymer ?
#
loop_
_entity_poly.entity_id
_entity_poly.type
_entity_poly.pdbx_seq_one_letter_code
_entity_poly.pdbx_strand_id
1 'polypeptide(L)'
;METGTRTDRLAANLKQLADRAANLQMAWFFPHPDSTPGEQQMSVVEHGQELVRLAAAAEAVGKPDVAKQARQYAEQMSNLKERWQSRIAKG
;
A
#
# COMPACT_ATOMS: atom_id res chain seq x y z
N MET A 1 9.06 16.78 24.42
CA MET A 1 8.11 15.64 24.34
C MET A 1 7.50 15.55 22.93
N GLU A 2 8.31 15.52 21.86
CA GLU A 2 7.81 15.56 20.47
C GLU A 2 7.86 14.20 19.74
N THR A 3 8.50 13.20 20.33
CA THR A 3 8.68 11.87 19.73
C THR A 3 7.44 10.97 19.82
N GLY A 4 6.52 11.24 20.77
CA GLY A 4 5.25 10.52 20.93
C GLY A 4 4.34 10.73 19.72
N THR A 5 3.94 11.97 19.46
CA THR A 5 3.03 12.33 18.35
C THR A 5 3.54 11.94 16.97
N ARG A 6 4.86 11.98 16.73
CA ARG A 6 5.45 11.56 15.46
C ARG A 6 5.35 10.04 15.26
N THR A 7 5.49 9.28 16.35
CA THR A 7 5.33 7.82 16.33
C THR A 7 3.88 7.42 16.10
N ASP A 8 2.95 8.05 16.81
CA ASP A 8 1.52 7.75 16.69
C ASP A 8 1.00 8.02 15.27
N ARG A 9 1.51 9.06 14.61
CA ARG A 9 1.20 9.37 13.21
C ARG A 9 1.68 8.29 12.24
N LEU A 10 2.85 7.69 12.45
CA LEU A 10 3.35 6.63 11.57
C LEU A 10 2.49 5.36 11.68
N ALA A 11 2.06 5.01 12.90
CA ALA A 11 1.16 3.88 13.12
C ALA A 11 -0.23 4.13 12.50
N ALA A 12 -0.77 5.35 12.65
CA ALA A 12 -2.03 5.74 12.03
C ALA A 12 -1.94 5.69 10.49
N ASN A 13 -0.87 6.22 9.91
CA ASN A 13 -0.62 6.17 8.47
C ASN A 13 -0.50 4.73 7.97
N LEU A 14 0.18 3.86 8.73
CA LEU A 14 0.29 2.44 8.38
C LEU A 14 -1.10 1.79 8.34
N LYS A 15 -1.94 2.04 9.34
CA LYS A 15 -3.30 1.49 9.37
C LYS A 15 -4.12 1.94 8.16
N GLN A 16 -4.12 3.23 7.84
CA GLN A 16 -4.86 3.76 6.70
C GLN A 16 -4.39 3.16 5.37
N LEU A 17 -3.07 3.05 5.17
CA LEU A 17 -2.51 2.43 3.97
C LEU A 17 -2.79 0.92 3.91
N ALA A 18 -2.78 0.23 5.06
CA ALA A 18 -3.13 -1.19 5.14
C ALA A 18 -4.59 -1.44 4.79
N ASP A 19 -5.52 -0.64 5.31
CA ASP A 19 -6.95 -0.74 5.03
C ASP A 19 -7.20 -0.51 3.52
N ARG A 20 -6.52 0.48 2.91
CA ARG A 20 -6.65 0.73 1.48
C ARG A 20 -5.97 -0.34 0.62
N ALA A 21 -4.84 -0.90 1.06
CA ALA A 21 -4.22 -2.06 0.40
C ALA A 21 -5.15 -3.28 0.40
N ALA A 22 -5.86 -3.54 1.50
CA ALA A 22 -6.87 -4.59 1.58
C ALA A 22 -8.04 -4.33 0.62
N ASN A 23 -8.51 -3.08 0.52
CA ASN A 23 -9.56 -2.71 -0.43
C ASN A 23 -9.11 -2.93 -1.89
N LEU A 24 -7.87 -2.57 -2.23
CA LEU A 24 -7.32 -2.80 -3.56
C LEU A 24 -7.14 -4.29 -3.88
N GLN A 25 -6.80 -5.12 -2.89
CA GLN A 25 -6.81 -6.57 -3.04
C GLN A 25 -8.21 -7.12 -3.31
N MET A 26 -9.23 -6.60 -2.63
CA MET A 26 -10.63 -6.97 -2.88
C MET A 26 -11.07 -6.56 -4.28
N ALA A 27 -10.63 -5.39 -4.77
CA ALA A 27 -10.92 -4.90 -6.12
C ALA A 27 -10.44 -5.85 -7.23
N TRP A 28 -9.48 -6.75 -6.95
CA TRP A 28 -9.09 -7.79 -7.90
C TRP A 28 -10.19 -8.84 -8.11
N PHE A 29 -10.82 -9.29 -7.02
CA PHE A 29 -11.90 -10.28 -7.05
C PHE A 29 -13.23 -9.65 -7.44
N PHE A 30 -13.47 -8.43 -6.97
CA PHE A 30 -14.68 -7.65 -7.20
C PHE A 30 -14.30 -6.29 -7.76
N PRO A 31 -14.06 -6.18 -9.07
CA PRO A 31 -13.71 -4.91 -9.70
C PRO A 31 -14.78 -3.86 -9.40
N HIS A 32 -14.35 -2.65 -9.03
CA HIS A 32 -15.27 -1.55 -8.86
C HIS A 32 -15.96 -1.23 -10.19
N PRO A 33 -17.30 -1.12 -10.22
CA PRO A 33 -18.04 -0.88 -11.47
C PRO A 33 -17.66 0.45 -12.12
N ASP A 34 -17.21 1.41 -11.32
CA ASP A 34 -16.85 2.77 -11.76
C ASP A 34 -15.34 2.93 -12.05
N SER A 35 -14.57 1.85 -12.19
CA SER A 35 -13.13 1.94 -12.46
C SER A 35 -12.67 0.90 -13.46
N THR A 36 -11.83 1.33 -14.38
CA THR A 36 -11.17 0.44 -15.33
C THR A 36 -10.06 -0.36 -14.65
N PRO A 37 -9.67 -1.53 -15.21
CA PRO A 37 -8.50 -2.27 -14.76
C PRO A 37 -7.21 -1.43 -14.71
N GLY A 38 -7.04 -0.49 -15.65
CA GLY A 38 -5.88 0.41 -15.67
C GLY A 38 -5.86 1.39 -14.50
N GLU A 39 -7.01 1.98 -14.16
CA GLU A 39 -7.13 2.89 -13.00
C GLU A 39 -6.92 2.15 -11.67
N GLN A 40 -7.43 0.91 -11.57
CA GLN A 40 -7.19 0.04 -10.41
C GLN A 40 -5.71 -0.31 -10.30
N GLN A 41 -5.05 -0.65 -11.42
CA GLN A 41 -3.61 -0.89 -11.43
C GLN A 41 -2.81 0.35 -10.99
N MET A 42 -3.15 1.55 -11.49
CA MET A 42 -2.46 2.79 -11.07
C MET A 42 -2.62 3.02 -9.57
N SER A 43 -3.82 2.83 -9.04
CA SER A 43 -4.08 2.94 -7.60
C SER A 43 -3.22 2.00 -6.76
N VAL A 44 -3.00 0.76 -7.23
CA VAL A 44 -2.09 -0.23 -6.61
C VAL A 44 -0.64 0.26 -6.64
N VAL A 45 -0.18 0.82 -7.77
CA VAL A 45 1.19 1.34 -7.90
C VAL A 45 1.43 2.51 -6.94
N GLU A 46 0.51 3.49 -6.92
CA GLU A 46 0.60 4.66 -6.06
C GLU A 46 0.65 4.25 -4.58
N HIS A 47 -0.26 3.36 -4.16
CA HIS A 47 -0.28 2.85 -2.79
C HIS A 47 0.97 2.07 -2.42
N GLY A 48 1.49 1.25 -3.32
CA GLY A 48 2.77 0.56 -3.12
C GLY A 48 3.91 1.55 -2.83
N GLN A 49 3.97 2.68 -3.57
CA GLN A 49 4.99 3.70 -3.35
C GLN A 49 4.82 4.44 -2.01
N GLU A 50 3.59 4.73 -1.61
CA GLU A 50 3.30 5.35 -0.30
C GLU A 50 3.77 4.46 0.86
N LEU A 51 3.54 3.15 0.76
CA LEU A 51 4.01 2.17 1.74
C LEU A 51 5.54 2.09 1.80
N VAL A 52 6.23 2.16 0.65
CA VAL A 52 7.71 2.22 0.62
C VAL A 52 8.22 3.49 1.30
N ARG A 53 7.61 4.65 1.03
CA ARG A 53 7.98 5.92 1.69
C ARG A 53 7.73 5.86 3.19
N LEU A 54 6.61 5.28 3.62
CA LEU A 54 6.31 5.09 5.04
C LEU A 54 7.34 4.18 5.70
N ALA A 55 7.76 3.10 5.03
CA ALA A 55 8.78 2.21 5.54
C ALA A 55 10.10 2.95 5.78
N ALA A 56 10.58 3.71 4.80
CA ALA A 56 11.79 4.51 4.92
C ALA A 56 11.69 5.55 6.04
N ALA A 57 10.54 6.23 6.16
CA ALA A 57 10.29 7.20 7.23
C ALA A 57 10.29 6.55 8.62
N ALA A 58 9.71 5.36 8.75
CA ALA A 58 9.67 4.59 9.98
C ALA A 58 11.07 4.10 10.41
N GLU A 59 11.90 3.64 9.47
CA GLU A 59 13.31 3.29 9.76
C GLU A 59 14.10 4.50 10.24
N ALA A 60 13.96 5.64 9.58
CA ALA A 60 14.69 6.87 9.92
C ALA A 60 14.41 7.38 11.34
N VAL A 61 13.27 6.99 11.95
CA VAL A 61 12.91 7.37 13.32
C VAL A 61 12.97 6.20 14.31
N GLY A 62 13.58 5.08 13.94
CA GLY A 62 13.77 3.92 14.84
C GLY A 62 12.48 3.14 15.13
N LYS A 63 11.59 3.01 14.15
CA LYS A 63 10.35 2.21 14.22
C LYS A 63 10.40 1.01 13.26
N PRO A 64 11.26 0.01 13.54
CA PRO A 64 11.48 -1.12 12.65
C PRO A 64 10.23 -1.98 12.44
N ASP A 65 9.34 -2.09 13.43
CA ASP A 65 8.09 -2.86 13.28
C ASP A 65 7.14 -2.24 12.26
N VAL A 66 6.97 -0.92 12.31
CA VAL A 66 6.16 -0.16 11.33
C VAL A 66 6.80 -0.27 9.95
N ALA A 67 8.13 -0.14 9.86
CA ALA A 67 8.85 -0.29 8.60
C ALA A 67 8.67 -1.68 7.98
N LYS A 68 8.79 -2.73 8.80
CA LYS A 68 8.61 -4.12 8.37
C LYS A 68 7.20 -4.35 7.83
N GLN A 69 6.17 -3.91 8.56
CA GLN A 69 4.78 -4.06 8.12
C GLN A 69 4.52 -3.25 6.83
N ALA A 70 5.00 -2.02 6.75
CA ALA A 70 4.87 -1.20 5.56
C ALA A 70 5.51 -1.87 4.32
N ARG A 71 6.69 -2.48 4.48
CA ARG A 71 7.34 -3.28 3.42
C ARG A 71 6.52 -4.49 2.99
N GLN A 72 5.96 -5.23 3.94
CA GLN A 72 5.10 -6.38 3.63
C GLN A 72 3.87 -5.98 2.81
N TYR A 73 3.23 -4.86 3.14
CA TYR A 73 2.12 -4.35 2.33
C TYR A 73 2.59 -3.83 0.97
N ALA A 74 3.75 -3.17 0.88
CA ALA A 74 4.31 -2.71 -0.39
C ALA A 74 4.59 -3.90 -1.34
N GLU A 75 5.12 -5.00 -0.83
CA GLU A 75 5.34 -6.23 -1.57
C GLU A 75 4.02 -6.83 -2.07
N GLN A 76 2.99 -6.86 -1.21
CA GLN A 76 1.65 -7.28 -1.61
C GLN A 76 1.08 -6.42 -2.75
N MET A 77 1.30 -5.10 -2.72
CA MET A 77 0.91 -4.21 -3.81
C MET A 77 1.73 -4.48 -5.09
N SER A 78 3.02 -4.79 -5.00
CA SER A 78 3.82 -5.18 -6.16
C SER A 78 3.28 -6.45 -6.82
N ASN A 79 2.99 -7.48 -6.02
CA ASN A 79 2.41 -8.73 -6.52
C ASN A 79 1.03 -8.51 -7.15
N LEU A 80 0.23 -7.63 -6.55
CA LEU A 80 -1.08 -7.26 -7.08
C LEU A 80 -0.98 -6.47 -8.40
N LYS A 81 0.00 -5.57 -8.52
CA LYS A 81 0.31 -4.85 -9.76
C LYS A 81 0.62 -5.84 -10.89
N GLU A 82 1.45 -6.85 -10.63
CA GLU A 82 1.79 -7.87 -11.64
C GLU A 82 0.56 -8.65 -12.11
N ARG A 83 -0.37 -8.96 -11.20
CA ARG A 83 -1.66 -9.60 -11.55
C ARG A 83 -2.50 -8.71 -12.47
N TRP A 84 -2.62 -7.42 -12.14
CA TRP A 84 -3.32 -6.46 -12.99
C TRP A 84 -2.67 -6.31 -14.36
N GLN A 85 -1.34 -6.19 -14.42
CA GLN A 85 -0.60 -6.14 -15.69
C GLN A 85 -0.86 -7.37 -16.54
N SER A 86 -0.82 -8.57 -15.96
CA SER A 86 -1.14 -9.80 -16.69
C SER A 86 -2.59 -9.85 -17.16
N ARG A 87 -3.55 -9.28 -16.43
CA ARG A 87 -4.96 -9.25 -16.84
C ARG A 87 -5.19 -8.32 -18.01
N ILE A 88 -4.59 -7.13 -17.96
CA ILE A 88 -4.69 -6.13 -19.01
C ILE A 88 -4.01 -6.61 -20.30
N ALA A 89 -2.87 -7.31 -20.19
CA ALA A 89 -2.17 -7.83 -21.38
C ALA A 89 -2.90 -9.00 -22.07
N LYS A 90 -3.87 -9.64 -21.40
CA LYS A 90 -4.62 -10.81 -21.91
C LYS A 90 -6.04 -10.47 -22.38
N GLY A 91 -6.57 -9.31 -21.99
CA GLY A 91 -7.88 -8.81 -22.39
C GLY A 91 -7.77 -7.89 -23.59
#